data_AF-A0A2E5SH18-F1
#
_entry.id   AF-A0A2E5SH18-F1
#
_cell.length_a   1.000
_cell.length_b   1.000
_cell.length_c   1.000
_cell.angle_alpha   90.00
_cell.angle_beta   90.00
_cell.angle_gamma   90.00
#
_symmetry.space_group_name_H-M   'P 1'
#
loop_
_entity.id
_entity.type
_entity.pdbx_description
1 polymer ?
#
loop_
_entity_poly.entity_id
_entity_poly.type
_entity_poly.pdbx_seq_one_letter_code
_entity_poly.pdbx_strand_id
1 'polypeptide(L)' 'MFHIVFVTISSLLMLYMSGWAYVMWDYYADTSYLSYLVFGILGLIILGVYCQLFIKKYKNI' A
#
# COMPACT_ATOMS: atom_id res chain seq x y z
N MET A 1 10.31 -16.05 -5.12
CA MET A 1 9.15 -15.76 -5.98
C MET A 1 7.92 -15.32 -5.19
N PHE A 2 7.48 -16.09 -4.19
CA PHE A 2 6.32 -15.79 -3.34
C PHE A 2 6.29 -14.35 -2.79
N HIS A 3 7.39 -13.85 -2.23
CA HIS A 3 7.42 -12.50 -1.65
C HIS A 3 7.23 -11.37 -2.66
N ILE A 4 7.74 -11.52 -3.88
CA ILE A 4 7.53 -10.51 -4.94
C ILE A 4 6.05 -10.50 -5.33
N VAL A 5 5.45 -11.68 -5.54
CA VAL A 5 4.02 -11.81 -5.85
C VAL A 5 3.16 -11.22 -4.72
N PHE A 6 3.50 -11.51 -3.47
CA PHE A 6 2.83 -10.94 -2.30
C PHE A 6 2.91 -9.41 -2.26
N VAL A 7 4.10 -8.83 -2.45
CA VAL A 7 4.29 -7.37 -2.46
C VAL A 7 3.50 -6.75 -3.61
N THR A 8 3.51 -7.35 -4.81
CA THR A 8 2.77 -6.85 -5.96
C THR A 8 1.27 -6.83 -5.73
N ILE A 9 0.68 -7.96 -5.29
CA ILE A 9 -0.76 -8.05 -5.01
C ILE A 9 -1.16 -7.08 -3.90
N SER A 10 -0.37 -7.03 -2.82
CA SER A 10 -0.65 -6.12 -1.70
C SER A 10 -0.57 -4.66 -2.13
N SER A 11 0.38 -4.31 -3.00
CA SER A 11 0.53 -2.94 -3.50
C SER A 11 -0.66 -2.55 -4.39
N LEU A 12 -1.10 -3.44 -5.27
CA LEU A 12 -2.30 -3.23 -6.09
C LEU A 12 -3.55 -3.04 -5.23
N LEU A 13 -3.70 -3.84 -4.17
CA LEU A 13 -4.79 -3.70 -3.22
C LEU A 13 -4.75 -2.35 -2.50
N MET A 14 -3.58 -1.90 -2.05
CA MET A 14 -3.44 -0.60 -1.38
C MET A 14 -3.73 0.57 -2.32
N LEU A 15 -3.32 0.49 -3.59
CA LEU A 15 -3.67 1.49 -4.61
C LEU A 15 -5.17 1.53 -4.87
N TYR A 16 -5.80 0.36 -5.02
CA TYR A 16 -7.25 0.26 -5.18
C TYR A 16 -7.99 0.88 -3.98
N MET A 17 -7.59 0.51 -2.76
CA MET A 17 -8.20 1.04 -1.53
C MET A 17 -8.01 2.56 -1.40
N SER A 18 -6.82 3.07 -1.74
CA SER A 18 -6.54 4.52 -1.71
C SER A 18 -7.39 5.28 -2.72
N GLY A 19 -7.51 4.75 -3.95
CA GLY A 19 -8.34 5.34 -4.99
C GLY A 19 -9.83 5.30 -4.63
N TRP A 20 -10.31 4.18 -4.11
CA TRP A 20 -11.69 4.06 -3.62
C TRP A 20 -11.96 5.03 -2.46
N ALA A 21 -11.06 5.11 -1.48
CA ALA A 21 -11.18 6.03 -0.37
C ALA A 21 -11.21 7.50 -0.82
N TYR A 22 -10.42 7.86 -1.83
CA TYR A 22 -10.46 9.21 -2.42
C TYR A 22 -11.82 9.52 -3.05
N VAL A 23 -12.36 8.61 -3.86
CA VAL A 23 -13.68 8.79 -4.50
C VAL A 23 -14.78 8.90 -3.44
N MET A 24 -14.74 8.06 -2.40
CA MET A 24 -15.74 8.11 -1.33
C MET A 24 -15.61 9.36 -0.47
N TRP A 25 -14.39 9.84 -0.22
CA TRP A 25 -14.16 11.11 0.45
C TRP A 25 -14.77 12.28 -0.34
N ASP A 26 -14.54 12.31 -1.65
CA ASP A 26 -15.10 13.33 -2.55
C ASP A 26 -16.64 13.27 -2.59
N TYR A 27 -17.22 12.08 -2.61
CA TYR A 27 -18.67 11.89 -2.68
C TYR A 27 -19.40 12.17 -1.37
N TYR A 28 -18.89 11.66 -0.24
CA TYR A 28 -19.56 11.75 1.06
C TYR A 28 -19.07 12.91 1.94
N ALA A 29 -17.95 13.57 1.58
CA ALA A 29 -17.28 14.60 2.37
C ALA A 29 -16.95 14.19 3.81
N ASP A 30 -16.84 12.89 4.09
CA ASP A 30 -16.52 12.36 5.42
C ASP A 30 -15.01 12.16 5.59
N THR A 31 -14.47 12.77 6.65
CA THR A 31 -13.07 12.68 7.08
C THR A 31 -12.61 11.25 7.42
N SER A 32 -13.52 10.32 7.69
CA SER A 32 -13.17 8.90 7.87
C SER A 32 -12.47 8.32 6.64
N TYR A 33 -12.90 8.71 5.44
CA TYR A 33 -12.30 8.26 4.18
C TYR A 33 -10.89 8.83 3.95
N LEU A 34 -10.58 10.04 4.44
CA LEU A 34 -9.21 10.56 4.44
C LEU A 34 -8.28 9.68 5.27
N SER A 35 -8.77 9.15 6.40
CA SER A 35 -7.97 8.25 7.23
C SER A 35 -7.64 6.96 6.48
N TYR A 36 -8.60 6.38 5.76
CA TYR A 36 -8.35 5.19 4.92
C TYR A 36 -7.36 5.47 3.77
N LEU A 37 -7.44 6.65 3.16
CA LEU A 37 -6.50 7.09 2.13
C LEU A 37 -5.08 7.19 2.70
N VAL A 38 -4.92 7.81 3.88
CA VAL A 38 -3.62 7.89 4.58
C VAL A 38 -3.08 6.50 4.90
N PHE A 39 -3.92 5.57 5.38
CA PHE A 39 -3.50 4.19 5.63
C PHE A 39 -3.05 3.48 4.35
N GLY A 40 -3.73 3.70 3.23
CA GLY A 40 -3.34 3.14 1.94
C GLY A 40 -1.97 3.64 1.46
N ILE A 41 -1.71 4.94 1.58
CA ILE A 41 -0.41 5.54 1.26
C ILE A 41 0.69 5.00 2.18
N LEU A 42 0.46 5.00 3.50
CA LEU A 42 1.42 4.46 4.47
C LEU A 42 1.70 2.98 4.22
N GLY A 43 0.67 2.19 3.90
CA GLY A 43 0.80 0.79 3.52
C GLY A 43 1.70 0.58 2.31
N LEU A 44 1.58 1.41 1.27
CA LEU A 44 2.46 1.38 0.10
C LEU A 44 3.92 1.70 0.46
N ILE A 45 4.15 2.72 1.29
CA ILE A 45 5.50 3.08 1.75
C ILE A 45 6.12 1.91 2.52
N ILE A 46 5.36 1.31 3.45
CA ILE A 46 5.83 0.16 4.26
C ILE A 46 6.15 -1.04 3.36
N LEU A 47 5.30 -1.35 2.37
CA LEU A 47 5.56 -2.43 1.41
C LEU A 47 6.82 -2.17 0.57
N GLY A 48 7.04 -0.92 0.17
CA GLY A 48 8.26 -0.50 -0.53
C GLY A 48 9.51 -0.72 0.31
N VAL A 49 9.49 -0.27 1.57
CA VAL A 49 10.60 -0.46 2.52
C VAL A 49 10.83 -1.95 2.80
N TYR A 50 9.76 -2.72 3.03
CA TYR A 50 9.83 -4.18 3.22
C TYR A 50 10.50 -4.86 2.02
N CYS A 51 10.11 -4.52 0.80
CA CYS A 51 10.71 -5.06 -0.42
C CYS A 51 12.21 -4.75 -0.50
N GLN A 52 12.62 -3.52 -0.19
CA GLN A 52 14.02 -3.12 -0.17
C GLN A 52 14.83 -3.92 0.88
N LEU A 53 14.30 -4.06 2.09
CA LEU A 53 14.95 -4.85 3.15
C LEU A 53 15.07 -6.32 2.77
N PHE A 54 14.02 -6.88 2.16
CA PHE A 54 14.01 -8.24 1.66
C PHE A 54 15.09 -8.48 0.60
N ILE A 55 15.18 -7.59 -0.41
CA ILE A 55 16.21 -7.67 -1.45
C ILE A 55 17.61 -7.56 -0.84
N LYS A 56 17.83 -6.60 0.09
CA LYS A 56 19.12 -6.45 0.78
C LYS A 56 19.52 -7.71 1.54
N LYS A 57 18.58 -8.37 2.23
CA LYS A 57 18.84 -9.62 2.95
C LYS A 57 19.24 -10.75 1.99
N TYR A 58 18.57 -10.88 0.85
CA TYR A 58 18.91 -11.89 -0.15
C TYR A 58 20.21 -11.62 -0.91
N LYS A 59 20.65 -10.35 -0.99
CA LYS A 59 21.89 -9.97 -1.67
C LYS A 59 23.14 -10.14 -0.80
N ASN A 60 22.97 -10.34 0.51
CA ASN A 60 24.04 -10.49 1.51
C ASN A 60 24.16 -11.94 2.02
N ILE A 61 23.48 -12.88 1.34
CA ILE A 61 23.65 -14.34 1.43
C ILE A 61 24.26 -14.76 0.10
#